data_AF-A0A1M7BEF1-F1
#
_entry.id   AF-A0A1M7BEF1-F1
#
_cell.length_a   1.000
_cell.length_b   1.000
_cell.length_c   1.000
_cell.angle_alpha   90.00
_cell.angle_beta   90.00
_cell.angle_gamma   90.00
#
_symmetry.space_group_name_H-M   'P 1'
#
loop_
_entity.id
_entity.type
_entity.pdbx_description
1 polymer ?
#
loop_
_entity_poly.entity_id
_entity_poly.type
_entity_poly.pdbx_seq_one_letter_code
_entity_poly.pdbx_strand_id
1 'polypeptide(L)'
;MFSQLLTSFATLPDPRCAGRTRHRLRDILVIAICAVVAGAETWVDIAHYGQLKQTWLATFLELPSGIPSHDTFRRVFSLLDPQLL
;
A
#
# COMPACT_ATOMS: atom_id res chain seq x y z
N MET A 1 0.68 1.77 -17.54
CA MET A 1 1.92 1.53 -16.76
C MET A 1 1.63 0.88 -15.41
N PHE A 2 0.77 1.44 -14.55
CA PHE A 2 0.45 0.83 -13.24
C PHE A 2 -0.45 -0.41 -13.28
N SER A 3 -1.12 -0.68 -14.41
CA SER A 3 -2.03 -1.84 -14.55
C SER A 3 -1.36 -3.18 -14.30
N GLN A 4 -0.13 -3.39 -14.77
CA GLN A 4 0.58 -4.66 -14.54
C GLN A 4 0.91 -4.87 -13.06
N LEU A 5 1.36 -3.81 -12.37
CA LEU A 5 1.67 -3.85 -10.94
C LEU A 5 0.41 -4.14 -10.10
N LEU A 6 -0.74 -3.53 -10.47
CA LEU A 6 -2.02 -3.80 -9.83
C LEU A 6 -2.49 -5.24 -10.04
N THR A 7 -2.25 -5.81 -11.23
CA THR A 7 -2.57 -7.22 -11.54
C THR A 7 -1.68 -8.18 -10.78
N SER A 8 -0.36 -7.92 -10.69
CA SER A 8 0.58 -8.76 -9.93
C SER A 8 0.17 -8.90 -8.46
N PHE A 9 -0.36 -7.82 -7.86
CA PHE A 9 -0.83 -7.85 -6.47
C PHE A 9 -2.27 -8.32 -6.30
N ALA A 10 -3.03 -8.53 -7.38
CA ALA A 10 -4.43 -8.97 -7.28
C ALA A 10 -4.54 -10.42 -6.80
N THR A 11 -3.53 -11.24 -7.04
CA THR A 11 -3.49 -12.66 -6.65
C THR A 11 -2.76 -12.91 -5.34
N LEU A 12 -2.15 -11.88 -4.72
CA LEU A 12 -1.45 -12.04 -3.46
C LEU A 12 -2.46 -12.35 -2.34
N PRO A 13 -2.25 -13.44 -1.58
CA PRO A 13 -3.07 -13.71 -0.41
C PRO A 13 -2.86 -12.60 0.61
N ASP A 14 -3.94 -12.12 1.22
CA ASP A 14 -3.86 -11.11 2.26
C ASP A 14 -3.57 -11.77 3.61
N PRO A 15 -2.36 -11.63 4.18
CA PRO A 15 -2.00 -12.30 5.45
C PRO A 15 -2.67 -11.64 6.67
N ARG A 16 -3.39 -10.54 6.47
CA ARG A 16 -4.06 -9.80 7.56
C ARG A 16 -5.38 -10.47 7.92
N CYS A 17 -5.85 -10.26 9.14
CA CYS A 17 -7.12 -10.82 9.60
C CYS A 17 -8.31 -10.30 8.77
N ALA A 18 -9.03 -11.21 8.12
CA ALA A 18 -10.26 -10.90 7.39
C ALA A 18 -11.28 -10.16 8.28
N GLY A 19 -11.96 -9.16 7.72
CA GLY A 19 -12.94 -8.32 8.45
C GLY A 19 -12.34 -7.27 9.38
N ARG A 20 -11.00 -7.24 9.57
CA ARG A 20 -10.28 -6.20 10.33
C ARG A 20 -9.39 -5.33 9.44
N THR A 21 -9.69 -5.28 8.15
CA THR A 21 -8.94 -4.53 7.14
C THR A 21 -9.83 -3.45 6.53
N ARG A 22 -9.42 -2.18 6.67
CA ARG A 22 -10.09 -1.02 6.06
C ARG A 22 -9.48 -0.62 4.71
N HIS A 23 -8.18 -0.84 4.58
CA HIS A 23 -7.42 -0.53 3.37
C HIS A 23 -7.10 -1.81 2.59
N ARG A 24 -7.26 -1.77 1.27
CA ARG A 24 -6.94 -2.88 0.38
C ARG A 24 -5.45 -3.17 0.39
N LEU A 25 -5.07 -4.44 0.41
CA LEU A 25 -3.65 -4.83 0.45
C LEU A 25 -2.90 -4.23 -0.75
N ARG A 26 -3.45 -4.40 -1.95
CA ARG A 26 -2.91 -3.83 -3.18
C ARG A 26 -2.61 -2.34 -3.08
N ASP A 27 -3.56 -1.54 -2.57
CA ASP A 27 -3.39 -0.08 -2.47
C ASP A 27 -2.23 0.26 -1.53
N ILE A 28 -2.10 -0.45 -0.40
CA ILE A 28 -0.98 -0.27 0.54
C ILE A 28 0.36 -0.56 -0.15
N LEU A 29 0.46 -1.67 -0.88
CA LEU A 29 1.69 -2.07 -1.56
C LEU A 29 2.09 -1.06 -2.64
N VAL A 30 1.13 -0.60 -3.46
CA VAL A 30 1.41 0.40 -4.51
C VAL A 30 1.87 1.72 -3.91
N ILE A 31 1.21 2.21 -2.85
CA ILE A 31 1.60 3.46 -2.19
C ILE A 31 3.03 3.35 -1.65
N ALA A 32 3.37 2.24 -0.99
CA ALA A 32 4.70 2.04 -0.44
C ALA A 32 5.79 2.03 -1.53
N ILE A 33 5.55 1.34 -2.65
CA ILE A 33 6.50 1.33 -3.78
C ILE A 33 6.68 2.73 -4.36
N CYS A 34 5.58 3.45 -4.62
CA CYS A 34 5.65 4.81 -5.14
C CYS A 34 6.40 5.77 -4.19
N ALA A 35 6.17 5.63 -2.88
CA ALA A 35 6.83 6.44 -1.87
C ALA A 35 8.34 6.14 -1.81
N VAL A 36 8.75 4.87 -1.77
CA VAL A 36 10.17 4.47 -1.72
C VAL A 36 10.91 4.90 -2.99
N VAL A 37 10.30 4.73 -4.16
CA VAL A 37 10.87 5.23 -5.43
C VAL A 37 11.01 6.75 -5.43
N ALA A 38 10.12 7.47 -4.72
CA ALA A 38 10.20 8.91 -4.51
C ALA A 38 11.14 9.34 -3.37
N GLY A 39 11.88 8.40 -2.76
CA GLY A 39 12.87 8.68 -1.72
C GLY A 39 12.37 8.61 -0.27
N ALA A 40 11.21 8.00 -0.01
CA ALA A 40 10.76 7.76 1.37
C ALA A 40 11.63 6.69 2.05
N GLU A 41 12.12 6.98 3.25
CA GLU A 41 13.01 6.08 4.01
C GLU A 41 12.34 5.46 5.24
N THR A 42 11.26 6.07 5.73
CA THR A 42 10.53 5.62 6.92
C THR A 42 9.05 5.36 6.65
N TRP A 43 8.40 4.60 7.54
CA TRP A 43 6.95 4.40 7.49
C TRP A 43 6.16 5.72 7.59
N VAL A 44 6.70 6.69 8.31
CA VAL A 44 6.13 8.04 8.43
C VAL A 44 6.23 8.75 7.09
N ASP A 45 7.36 8.65 6.39
CA ASP A 45 7.53 9.24 5.06
C ASP A 45 6.58 8.62 4.04
N ILE A 46 6.37 7.29 4.10
CA ILE A 46 5.41 6.60 3.21
C ILE A 46 3.99 7.11 3.46
N ALA A 47 3.57 7.21 4.72
CA ALA A 47 2.25 7.75 5.04
C ALA A 47 2.12 9.21 4.59
N HIS A 48 3.15 10.03 4.84
CA HIS A 48 3.18 11.43 4.43
C HIS A 48 3.12 11.59 2.91
N TYR A 49 3.90 10.81 2.15
CA TYR A 49 3.83 10.76 0.69
C TYR A 49 2.42 10.43 0.21
N GLY A 50 1.80 9.40 0.82
CA GLY A 50 0.43 9.02 0.51
C GLY A 50 -0.56 10.17 0.67
N GLN A 51 -0.46 10.93 1.77
CA GLN A 51 -1.30 12.11 2.00
C GLN A 51 -1.04 13.22 0.97
N LEU A 52 0.23 13.55 0.71
CA LEU A 52 0.60 14.59 -0.26
C LEU A 52 0.17 14.26 -1.70
N LYS A 53 0.15 12.96 -2.05
CA LYS A 53 -0.16 12.48 -3.39
C LYS A 53 -1.54 11.83 -3.51
N GLN A 54 -2.39 11.95 -2.49
CA GLN A 54 -3.67 11.23 -2.43
C GLN A 54 -4.53 11.45 -3.69
N THR A 55 -4.66 12.70 -4.16
CA THR A 55 -5.43 13.02 -5.37
C THR A 55 -4.89 12.32 -6.61
N TRP A 56 -3.57 12.23 -6.75
CA TRP A 56 -2.94 11.53 -7.87
C TRP A 56 -3.06 10.01 -7.74
N LEU A 57 -2.84 9.47 -6.53
CA LEU A 57 -3.03 8.04 -6.23
C LEU A 57 -4.47 7.58 -6.51
N ALA A 58 -5.46 8.42 -6.20
CA ALA A 58 -6.88 8.16 -6.46
C ALA A 58 -7.24 8.08 -7.95
N THR A 59 -6.34 8.47 -8.87
CA THR A 59 -6.58 8.29 -10.31
C THR A 59 -6.43 6.83 -10.77
N PHE A 60 -5.80 5.98 -9.96
CA PHE A 60 -5.60 4.55 -10.28
C PHE A 60 -5.73 3.60 -9.08
N LEU A 61 -5.92 4.09 -7.85
CA LEU A 61 -6.25 3.31 -6.66
C LEU A 61 -7.66 3.64 -6.17
N GLU A 62 -8.32 2.67 -5.54
CA GLU A 62 -9.70 2.86 -5.06
C GLU A 62 -9.75 3.55 -3.70
N LEU A 63 -8.74 3.34 -2.84
CA LEU A 63 -8.58 4.04 -1.55
C LEU A 63 -9.88 4.12 -0.71
N PRO A 64 -10.58 2.99 -0.46
CA PRO A 64 -11.91 3.00 0.17
C PRO A 64 -11.94 3.56 1.60
N SER A 65 -10.77 3.73 2.23
CA SER A 65 -10.61 4.36 3.54
C SER A 65 -9.49 5.39 3.55
N GLY A 66 -9.16 5.96 2.37
CA GLY A 66 -8.07 6.89 2.20
C GLY A 66 -6.69 6.27 2.44
N ILE A 67 -5.74 7.12 2.82
CA ILE A 67 -4.34 6.75 3.01
C ILE A 67 -4.15 6.08 4.38
N PRO A 68 -3.49 4.90 4.44
CA PRO A 68 -3.19 4.24 5.71
C PRO A 68 -2.25 5.03 6.61
N SER A 69 -2.31 4.78 7.92
CA SER A 69 -1.30 5.28 8.87
C SER A 69 0.05 4.57 8.69
N HIS A 70 1.13 5.18 9.19
CA HIS A 70 2.46 4.57 9.22
C HIS A 70 2.47 3.22 9.97
N ASP A 71 1.69 3.09 11.06
CA ASP A 71 1.50 1.81 11.77
C ASP A 71 0.83 0.75 10.89
N THR A 72 -0.10 1.16 10.04
CA THR A 72 -0.76 0.23 9.11
C THR A 72 0.25 -0.29 8.09
N PHE A 73 1.07 0.58 7.50
CA PHE A 73 2.15 0.15 6.60
C PHE A 73 3.09 -0.83 7.31
N ARG A 74 3.65 -0.43 8.45
CA ARG A 74 4.55 -1.28 9.24
C ARG A 74 3.96 -2.66 9.52
N ARG A 75 2.71 -2.71 9.99
CA ARG A 75 2.03 -3.97 10.32
C ARG A 75 1.77 -4.84 9.10
N VAL A 76 1.39 -4.27 7.96
CA VAL A 76 1.20 -5.05 6.73
C VAL A 76 2.52 -5.68 6.32
N PHE A 77 3.59 -4.87 6.20
CA PHE A 77 4.89 -5.36 5.75
C PHE A 77 5.52 -6.36 6.72
N SER A 78 5.23 -6.28 8.04
CA SER A 78 5.69 -7.30 9.00
C SER A 78 4.97 -8.65 8.87
N LEU A 79 3.83 -8.70 8.18
CA LEU A 79 3.04 -9.91 7.98
C LEU A 79 3.24 -10.54 6.59
N LEU A 80 3.83 -9.80 5.64
CA LEU A 80 4.09 -10.32 4.30
C LEU A 80 5.15 -11.41 4.34
N ASP A 81 4.89 -12.50 3.63
CA ASP A 81 5.90 -13.50 3.34
C ASP A 81 6.70 -13.06 2.10
N PRO A 82 8.00 -12.75 2.24
CA PRO A 82 8.82 -12.33 1.10
C PRO A 82 9.02 -13.43 0.05
N GLN A 83 8.75 -14.70 0.36
CA GLN A 83 8.82 -15.79 -0.62
C GLN A 83 7.61 -15.86 -1.55
N LEU A 84 6.53 -15.14 -1.21
CA LEU A 84 5.30 -15.06 -2.00
C LEU A 84 5.21 -13.78 -2.85
N LEU A 85 6.18 -12.87 -2.71
CA LEU A 85 6.29 -11.60 -3.44
C LEU A 85 7.17 -11.74 -4.69
#